data_AF-A0A9D6Z1E4-F1
#
_entry.id   AF-A0A9D6Z1E4-F1
#
_cell.length_a   1.000
_cell.length_b   1.000
_cell.length_c   1.000
_cell.angle_alpha   90.00
_cell.angle_beta   90.00
_cell.angle_gamma   90.00
#
_symmetry.space_group_name_H-M   'P 1'
#
loop_
_entity.id
_entity.type
_entity.pdbx_description
1 polymer ?
#
loop_
_entity_poly.entity_id
_entity_poly.type
_entity_poly.pdbx_seq_one_letter_code
_entity_poly.pdbx_strand_id
1 'polypeptide(L)'
;MTHKSLSRGKDKEYRVLIGGNVKVIPRDIFNKQNDIDGVIRIVDMEYSGIDTTKNKYTHFNLEHSGHKVGGIYVLPRIVQPGYYRNEDDKQSPVLSFDNCLVMKCVAVRENVPYSALSPGDFTNAMSFIRSVEDLQKVIVRRYRRILPDVPEDKMLSLGVSITTLEILKDRKFVLKIN
;
A
#
# COMPACT_ATOMS: atom_id res chain seq x y z
N MET A 1 -11.10 -23.10 -12.80
CA MET A 1 -10.88 -21.94 -13.70
C MET A 1 -9.70 -21.16 -13.16
N THR A 2 -8.64 -21.01 -13.95
CA THR A 2 -7.46 -20.23 -13.57
C THR A 2 -7.83 -18.74 -13.58
N HIS A 3 -7.88 -18.12 -12.41
CA HIS A 3 -8.12 -16.69 -12.28
C HIS A 3 -6.91 -15.96 -12.88
N LYS A 4 -7.12 -15.17 -13.93
CA LYS A 4 -6.09 -14.29 -14.47
C LYS A 4 -5.88 -13.18 -13.45
N SER A 5 -4.71 -13.17 -12.80
CA SER A 5 -4.36 -12.15 -11.80
C SER A 5 -4.57 -10.75 -12.35
N LEU A 6 -5.05 -9.83 -11.52
CA LEU A 6 -5.14 -8.41 -11.84
C LEU A 6 -3.74 -7.76 -11.69
N SER A 7 -2.74 -8.38 -12.28
CA SER A 7 -1.35 -7.94 -12.30
C SER A 7 -1.24 -6.59 -13.00
N ARG A 8 -1.28 -5.51 -12.23
CA ARG A 8 -0.93 -4.17 -12.71
C ARG A 8 0.58 -4.09 -12.77
N GLY A 9 1.11 -3.63 -13.90
CA GLY A 9 2.54 -3.33 -14.02
C GLY A 9 2.97 -2.42 -12.88
N LYS A 10 4.20 -2.60 -12.39
CA LYS A 10 4.77 -1.71 -11.37
C LYS A 10 4.77 -0.28 -11.90
N ASP A 11 4.30 0.67 -11.09
CA ASP A 11 4.47 2.09 -11.40
C ASP A 11 5.96 2.37 -11.66
N LYS A 12 6.23 2.96 -12.83
CA LYS A 12 7.59 3.30 -13.28
C LYS A 12 8.12 4.57 -12.62
N GLU A 13 7.24 5.34 -11.99
CA GLU A 13 7.52 6.65 -11.42
C GLU A 13 6.67 6.92 -10.17
N TYR A 14 7.13 7.87 -9.37
CA TYR A 14 6.39 8.46 -8.27
C TYR A 14 6.09 9.93 -8.56
N ARG A 15 4.87 10.36 -8.23
CA ARG A 15 4.49 11.77 -8.19
C ARG A 15 4.59 12.25 -6.74
N VAL A 16 5.54 13.15 -6.49
CA VAL A 16 5.95 13.55 -5.14
C VAL A 16 5.63 15.02 -4.93
N LEU A 17 4.92 15.35 -3.85
CA LEU A 17 4.65 16.73 -3.46
C LEU A 17 5.88 17.31 -2.72
N ILE A 18 6.44 18.41 -3.22
CA ILE A 18 7.61 19.10 -2.66
C ILE A 18 7.39 20.60 -2.72
N GLY A 19 7.33 21.27 -1.56
CA GLY A 19 7.16 22.73 -1.51
C GLY A 19 5.94 23.22 -2.31
N GLY A 20 4.82 22.46 -2.27
CA GLY A 20 3.60 22.76 -3.02
C GLY A 20 3.59 22.32 -4.49
N ASN A 21 4.71 21.84 -5.03
CA ASN A 21 4.83 21.42 -6.42
C ASN A 21 4.89 19.90 -6.56
N VAL A 22 4.30 19.35 -7.62
CA VAL A 22 4.39 17.92 -7.92
C VAL A 22 5.59 17.66 -8.82
N LYS A 23 6.55 16.86 -8.34
CA LYS A 23 7.65 16.33 -9.16
C LYS A 23 7.38 14.88 -9.55
N VAL A 24 7.69 14.53 -10.80
CA VAL A 24 7.66 13.15 -11.28
C VAL A 24 9.08 12.61 -11.22
N ILE A 25 9.28 11.49 -10.53
CA ILE A 25 10.59 10.91 -10.31
C ILE A 25 10.55 9.43 -10.68
N PRO A 26 11.46 8.94 -11.53
CA PRO A 26 11.55 7.51 -11.83
C PRO A 26 11.72 6.68 -10.55
N ARG A 27 10.95 5.61 -10.42
CA ARG A 27 10.85 4.80 -9.20
C ARG A 27 12.21 4.27 -8.76
N ASP A 28 12.99 3.73 -9.69
CA ASP A 28 14.28 3.11 -9.37
C ASP A 28 15.30 4.16 -8.90
N ILE A 29 15.26 5.36 -9.48
CA ILE A 29 16.07 6.50 -9.04
C ILE A 29 15.65 6.92 -7.63
N PHE A 30 14.35 7.10 -7.38
CA PHE A 30 13.82 7.47 -6.08
C PHE A 30 14.23 6.48 -4.99
N ASN A 31 13.99 5.18 -5.25
CA ASN A 31 14.29 4.10 -4.33
C ASN A 31 15.78 4.05 -3.99
N LYS A 32 16.65 4.14 -5.00
CA LYS A 32 18.10 4.13 -4.82
C LYS A 32 18.59 5.35 -4.03
N GLN A 33 18.12 6.55 -4.35
CA GLN A 33 18.51 7.79 -3.66
C GLN A 33 18.11 7.78 -2.18
N ASN A 34 16.97 7.16 -1.86
CA ASN A 34 16.42 7.14 -0.52
C ASN A 34 16.77 5.88 0.29
N ASP A 35 17.49 4.92 -0.31
CA ASP A 35 17.89 3.65 0.29
C ASP A 35 16.69 2.84 0.80
N ILE A 36 15.72 2.61 -0.08
CA ILE A 36 14.46 1.89 0.21
C ILE A 36 14.12 0.91 -0.92
N ASP A 37 13.42 -0.17 -0.60
CA ASP A 37 12.92 -1.15 -1.55
C ASP A 37 11.62 -0.72 -2.23
N GLY A 38 10.89 0.21 -1.60
CA GLY A 38 9.73 0.82 -2.21
C GLY A 38 8.85 1.60 -1.25
N VAL A 39 7.63 1.80 -1.72
CA VAL A 39 6.67 2.72 -1.13
C VAL A 39 5.34 2.00 -0.92
N ILE A 40 4.83 1.99 0.30
CA ILE A 40 3.50 1.47 0.65
C ILE A 40 2.57 2.66 0.85
N ARG A 41 1.69 2.89 -0.12
CA ARG A 41 0.89 4.12 -0.19
C ARG A 41 -0.34 3.99 0.69
N ILE A 42 -0.55 4.98 1.54
CA ILE A 42 -1.69 5.01 2.45
C ILE A 42 -2.56 6.23 2.13
N VAL A 43 -3.87 6.06 2.03
CA VAL A 43 -4.78 7.19 1.85
C VAL A 43 -4.68 8.10 3.06
N ASP A 44 -4.56 9.42 2.86
CA ASP A 44 -4.32 10.38 3.96
C ASP A 44 -5.33 10.24 5.10
N MET A 45 -6.62 10.13 4.78
CA MET A 45 -7.71 9.92 5.76
C MET A 45 -7.60 8.59 6.55
N GLU A 46 -6.90 7.58 6.01
CA GLU A 46 -6.69 6.29 6.66
C GLU A 46 -5.41 6.26 7.50
N TYR A 47 -4.51 7.22 7.30
CA TYR A 47 -3.17 7.22 7.89
C TYR A 47 -3.19 7.26 9.43
N SER A 48 -4.14 8.00 10.00
CA SER A 48 -4.39 8.06 11.45
C SER A 48 -4.87 6.74 12.04
N GLY A 49 -5.28 5.78 11.21
CA GLY A 49 -5.64 4.44 11.63
C GLY A 49 -4.43 3.57 11.98
N ILE A 50 -3.20 3.97 11.62
CA ILE A 50 -1.98 3.23 11.96
C ILE A 50 -1.61 3.53 13.41
N ASP A 51 -1.65 2.51 14.26
CA ASP A 51 -1.23 2.60 15.66
C ASP A 51 0.30 2.55 15.77
N THR A 52 0.93 3.72 15.84
CA THR A 52 2.39 3.84 15.95
C THR A 52 2.92 3.55 17.36
N THR A 53 2.05 3.34 18.34
CA THR A 53 2.48 2.89 19.68
C THR A 53 2.90 1.42 19.64
N LYS A 54 2.33 0.65 18.72
CA LYS A 54 2.74 -0.72 18.41
C LYS A 54 3.99 -0.73 17.54
N ASN A 55 4.84 -1.74 17.74
CA ASN A 55 6.03 -1.93 16.91
C ASN A 55 5.70 -2.51 15.53
N LYS A 56 4.48 -3.04 15.33
CA LYS A 56 4.07 -3.73 14.12
C LYS A 56 2.85 -3.10 13.48
N TYR A 57 2.77 -3.21 12.17
CA TYR A 57 1.63 -2.82 11.35
C TYR A 57 1.31 -3.93 10.34
N THR A 58 0.03 -4.30 10.22
CA THR A 58 -0.46 -5.21 9.18
C THR A 58 -1.07 -4.41 8.05
N HIS A 59 -0.45 -4.49 6.88
CA HIS A 59 -0.96 -3.91 5.65
C HIS A 59 -1.67 -4.98 4.81
N PHE A 60 -2.85 -4.64 4.30
CA PHE A 60 -3.63 -5.49 3.40
C PHE A 60 -3.74 -4.86 2.02
N ASN A 61 -3.50 -5.66 0.99
CA ASN A 61 -3.61 -5.28 -0.42
C ASN A 61 -4.35 -6.39 -1.19
N LEU A 62 -5.02 -6.07 -2.31
CA LEU A 62 -5.77 -7.06 -3.08
C LEU A 62 -4.83 -8.08 -3.73
N GLU A 63 -5.14 -9.37 -3.60
CA GLU A 63 -4.45 -10.52 -4.24
C GLU A 63 -2.95 -10.62 -3.92
N HIS A 64 -2.14 -9.72 -4.47
CA HIS A 64 -0.69 -9.72 -4.44
C HIS A 64 -0.12 -8.34 -4.08
N SER A 65 0.81 -8.28 -3.12
CA SER A 65 1.46 -7.03 -2.69
C SER A 65 2.74 -6.72 -3.46
N GLY A 66 3.51 -7.75 -3.83
CA GLY A 66 4.86 -7.60 -4.38
C GLY A 66 5.89 -7.09 -3.38
N HIS A 67 5.55 -7.09 -2.09
CA HIS A 67 6.48 -6.81 -1.01
C HIS A 67 7.42 -8.00 -0.77
N LYS A 68 8.61 -7.73 -0.25
CA LYS A 68 9.64 -8.72 0.02
C LYS A 68 10.01 -8.67 1.49
N VAL A 69 10.04 -9.84 2.13
CA VAL A 69 10.56 -9.99 3.50
C VAL A 69 12.00 -9.47 3.55
N GLY A 70 12.31 -8.69 4.58
CA GLY A 70 13.58 -7.99 4.75
C GLY A 70 13.63 -6.60 4.14
N GLY A 71 12.73 -6.28 3.19
CA GLY A 71 12.73 -5.00 2.48
C GLY A 71 12.32 -3.83 3.36
N ILE A 72 12.89 -2.66 3.07
CA ILE A 72 12.58 -1.39 3.73
C ILE A 72 11.60 -0.59 2.88
N TYR A 73 10.50 -0.20 3.49
CA TYR A 73 9.41 0.53 2.86
C TYR A 73 9.15 1.83 3.58
N VAL A 74 8.82 2.86 2.80
CA VAL A 74 8.32 4.13 3.32
C VAL A 74 6.83 4.18 3.09
N LEU A 75 6.09 4.68 4.07
CA LEU A 75 4.64 4.79 4.02
C LEU A 75 4.22 6.27 3.85
N PRO A 76 4.21 6.82 2.63
CA PRO A 76 3.71 8.15 2.35
C PRO A 76 2.20 8.20 2.25
N ARG A 77 1.70 9.42 2.46
CA ARG A 77 0.29 9.77 2.37
C ARG A 77 -0.06 10.09 0.93
N ILE A 78 -1.12 9.49 0.42
CA ILE A 78 -1.76 9.88 -0.84
C ILE A 78 -2.54 11.17 -0.56
N VAL A 79 -1.96 12.30 -0.95
CA VAL A 79 -2.57 13.63 -0.79
C VAL A 79 -3.48 14.01 -1.97
N GLN A 80 -3.22 13.42 -3.14
CA GLN A 80 -4.13 13.49 -4.29
C GLN A 80 -4.26 12.08 -4.88
N PRO A 81 -5.49 11.54 -5.00
CA PRO A 81 -5.69 10.22 -5.58
C PRO A 81 -5.27 10.21 -7.05
N GLY A 82 -4.69 9.10 -7.49
CA GLY A 82 -4.48 8.81 -8.90
C GLY A 82 -5.74 8.22 -9.54
N TYR A 83 -5.65 7.86 -10.80
CA TYR A 83 -6.70 7.16 -11.53
C TYR A 83 -6.10 6.14 -12.51
N TYR A 84 -6.92 5.19 -12.92
CA TYR A 84 -6.55 4.20 -13.94
C TYR A 84 -7.79 3.86 -14.75
N ARG A 85 -7.75 4.14 -16.06
CA ARG A 85 -8.77 3.68 -17.00
C ARG A 85 -8.22 2.59 -17.91
N ASN A 86 -7.02 2.79 -18.43
CA ASN A 86 -6.26 1.79 -19.19
C ASN A 86 -4.75 2.10 -19.11
N GLU A 87 -3.91 1.35 -19.84
CA GLU A 87 -2.45 1.54 -19.81
C GLU A 87 -1.99 2.90 -20.35
N ASP A 88 -2.74 3.48 -21.30
CA ASP A 88 -2.44 4.78 -21.92
C ASP A 88 -3.10 5.95 -21.17
N ASP A 89 -4.18 5.70 -20.42
CA ASP A 89 -4.91 6.68 -19.62
C ASP A 89 -4.92 6.28 -18.14
N LYS A 90 -3.79 6.58 -17.49
CA LYS A 90 -3.57 6.37 -16.06
C LYS A 90 -2.68 7.46 -15.48
N GLN A 91 -2.85 7.70 -14.19
CA GLN A 91 -1.98 8.61 -13.44
C GLN A 91 -1.77 8.10 -12.01
N SER A 92 -0.52 8.00 -11.59
CA SER A 92 -0.18 7.65 -10.20
C SER A 92 -0.66 8.72 -9.21
N PRO A 93 -0.95 8.34 -7.95
CA PRO A 93 -1.31 9.31 -6.92
C PRO A 93 -0.15 10.27 -6.61
N VAL A 94 -0.47 11.47 -6.15
CA VAL A 94 0.52 12.39 -5.56
C VAL A 94 0.76 11.98 -4.11
N LEU A 95 2.03 11.85 -3.75
CA LEU A 95 2.49 11.38 -2.46
C LEU A 95 3.15 12.53 -1.69
N SER A 96 2.74 12.74 -0.44
CA SER A 96 3.52 13.52 0.53
C SER A 96 4.37 12.58 1.36
N PHE A 97 5.67 12.91 1.43
CA PHE A 97 6.64 12.19 2.26
C PHE A 97 6.86 12.83 3.64
N ASP A 98 6.06 13.84 3.99
CA ASP A 98 6.17 14.53 5.28
C ASP A 98 5.74 13.59 6.40
N ASN A 99 6.58 13.44 7.43
CA ASN A 99 6.35 12.61 8.62
C ASN A 99 6.01 11.15 8.30
N CYS A 100 6.66 10.58 7.29
CA CYS A 100 6.41 9.20 6.89
C CYS A 100 7.05 8.19 7.84
N LEU A 101 6.35 7.07 8.00
CA LEU A 101 6.89 5.91 8.69
C LEU A 101 7.86 5.17 7.77
N VAL A 102 8.98 4.75 8.35
CA VAL A 102 9.90 3.80 7.71
C VAL A 102 9.72 2.46 8.39
N MET A 103 9.47 1.43 7.60
CA MET A 103 9.16 0.11 8.13
C MET A 103 9.90 -0.98 7.37
N LYS A 104 10.24 -2.05 8.09
CA LYS A 104 10.80 -3.27 7.52
C LYS A 104 9.71 -4.31 7.33
N CYS A 105 9.63 -4.93 6.18
CA CYS A 105 8.75 -6.08 5.96
C CYS A 105 9.32 -7.32 6.67
N VAL A 106 8.54 -7.93 7.55
CA VAL A 106 8.95 -9.11 8.34
C VAL A 106 8.21 -10.38 7.94
N ALA A 107 7.02 -10.25 7.33
CA ALA A 107 6.27 -11.38 6.80
C ALA A 107 5.37 -10.95 5.64
N VAL A 108 5.16 -11.86 4.69
CA VAL A 108 4.22 -11.69 3.59
C VAL A 108 3.43 -13.00 3.40
N ARG A 109 2.11 -12.90 3.28
CA ARG A 109 1.25 -13.97 2.78
C ARG A 109 0.45 -13.42 1.62
N GLU A 110 0.54 -14.05 0.45
CA GLU A 110 -0.14 -13.63 -0.77
C GLU A 110 -1.36 -14.52 -1.02
N ASN A 111 -2.37 -14.03 -1.75
CA ASN A 111 -3.55 -14.79 -2.18
C ASN A 111 -4.30 -15.51 -1.03
N VAL A 112 -4.36 -14.91 0.16
CA VAL A 112 -5.06 -15.49 1.31
C VAL A 112 -6.57 -15.34 1.10
N PRO A 113 -7.35 -16.44 1.05
CA PRO A 113 -8.80 -16.33 0.96
C PRO A 113 -9.35 -15.75 2.25
N TYR A 114 -10.41 -14.93 2.16
CA TYR A 114 -11.02 -14.28 3.32
C TYR A 114 -11.48 -15.28 4.40
N SER A 115 -11.89 -16.49 4.01
CA SER A 115 -12.28 -17.57 4.92
C SER A 115 -11.13 -18.17 5.73
N ALA A 116 -9.88 -17.93 5.34
CA ALA A 116 -8.69 -18.38 6.06
C ALA A 116 -8.11 -17.30 7.00
N LEU A 117 -8.72 -16.11 7.06
CA LEU A 117 -8.32 -15.06 7.98
C LEU A 117 -8.72 -15.41 9.42
N SER A 118 -7.85 -15.06 10.34
CA SER A 118 -8.04 -15.26 11.77
C SER A 118 -8.09 -13.92 12.51
N PRO A 119 -8.64 -13.85 13.74
CA PRO A 119 -8.58 -12.64 14.56
C PRO A 119 -7.16 -12.08 14.75
N GLY A 120 -6.13 -12.95 14.76
CA GLY A 120 -4.74 -12.55 14.88
C GLY A 120 -4.25 -11.66 13.73
N ASP A 121 -4.83 -11.80 12.54
CA ASP A 121 -4.44 -11.03 11.36
C ASP A 121 -4.77 -9.54 11.51
N PHE A 122 -5.77 -9.22 12.33
CA PHE A 122 -6.26 -7.86 12.58
C PHE A 122 -5.58 -7.16 13.76
N THR A 123 -4.77 -7.87 14.55
CA THR A 123 -4.19 -7.35 15.81
C THR A 123 -3.37 -6.08 15.63
N ASN A 124 -2.66 -5.98 14.50
CA ASN A 124 -1.81 -4.83 14.14
C ASN A 124 -2.32 -4.09 12.89
N ALA A 125 -3.57 -4.36 12.48
CA ALA A 125 -4.17 -3.66 11.35
C ALA A 125 -4.49 -2.20 11.70
N MET A 126 -5.00 -1.46 10.70
CA MET A 126 -5.58 -0.15 10.97
C MET A 126 -6.73 -0.28 11.99
N SER A 127 -6.88 0.71 12.87
CA SER A 127 -7.83 0.67 14.00
C SER A 127 -9.30 0.44 13.63
N PHE A 128 -9.67 0.69 12.37
CA PHE A 128 -10.99 0.48 11.79
C PHE A 128 -11.14 -0.84 11.00
N ILE A 129 -10.10 -1.68 10.94
CA ILE A 129 -10.13 -3.01 10.31
C ILE A 129 -10.03 -4.05 11.42
N ARG A 130 -11.17 -4.47 11.97
CA ARG A 130 -11.23 -5.38 13.13
C ARG A 130 -11.74 -6.77 12.78
N SER A 131 -12.32 -6.92 11.60
CA SER A 131 -12.90 -8.17 11.14
C SER A 131 -12.69 -8.38 9.64
N VAL A 132 -13.07 -9.56 9.16
CA VAL A 132 -13.10 -9.92 7.75
C VAL A 132 -14.02 -8.96 6.98
N GLU A 133 -15.19 -8.64 7.51
CA GLU A 133 -16.18 -7.76 6.90
C GLU A 133 -15.65 -6.33 6.77
N ASP A 134 -14.95 -5.82 7.78
CA ASP A 134 -14.30 -4.50 7.71
C ASP A 134 -13.25 -4.47 6.60
N LEU A 135 -12.43 -5.52 6.52
CA LEU A 135 -11.40 -5.64 5.50
C LEU A 135 -11.99 -5.72 4.09
N GLN A 136 -13.06 -6.51 3.89
CA GLN A 136 -13.76 -6.59 2.62
C GLN A 136 -14.24 -5.20 2.18
N LYS A 137 -14.92 -4.45 3.05
CA LYS A 137 -15.38 -3.08 2.77
C LYS A 137 -14.23 -2.15 2.39
N VAL A 138 -13.09 -2.23 3.09
CA VAL A 138 -11.91 -1.40 2.83
C VAL A 138 -11.27 -1.75 1.48
N ILE A 139 -11.09 -3.03 1.18
CA ILE A 139 -10.54 -3.48 -0.11
C ILE A 139 -11.44 -3.02 -1.25
N VAL A 140 -12.75 -3.29 -1.17
CA VAL A 140 -13.71 -2.86 -2.20
C VAL A 140 -13.66 -1.34 -2.41
N ARG A 141 -13.68 -0.55 -1.32
CA ARG A 141 -13.57 0.91 -1.39
C ARG A 141 -12.30 1.37 -2.09
N ARG A 142 -11.14 0.80 -1.74
CA ARG A 142 -9.83 1.19 -2.30
C ARG A 142 -9.74 0.88 -3.79
N TYR A 143 -10.22 -0.29 -4.19
CA TYR A 143 -10.03 -0.79 -5.55
C TYR A 143 -11.16 -0.43 -6.51
N ARG A 144 -12.38 -0.11 -6.05
CA ARG A 144 -13.48 0.31 -6.94
C ARG A 144 -13.17 1.57 -7.76
N ARG A 145 -12.36 2.48 -7.21
CA ARG A 145 -11.90 3.68 -7.95
C ARG A 145 -10.88 3.36 -9.05
N ILE A 146 -10.19 2.23 -8.91
CA ILE A 146 -9.07 1.83 -9.77
C ILE A 146 -9.52 0.78 -10.79
N LEU A 147 -10.50 -0.03 -10.42
CA LEU A 147 -11.05 -1.16 -11.17
C LEU A 147 -12.58 -1.01 -11.23
N PRO A 148 -13.12 0.03 -11.88
CA PRO A 148 -14.55 0.33 -11.84
C PRO A 148 -15.40 -0.79 -12.48
N ASP A 149 -14.82 -1.52 -13.44
CA ASP A 149 -15.50 -2.57 -14.20
C ASP A 149 -15.41 -3.96 -13.54
N VAL A 150 -14.67 -4.10 -12.44
CA VAL A 150 -14.54 -5.38 -11.72
C VAL A 150 -15.65 -5.49 -10.68
N PRO A 151 -16.55 -6.50 -10.80
CA PRO A 151 -17.59 -6.75 -9.80
C PRO A 151 -17.02 -7.00 -8.41
N GLU A 152 -17.78 -6.65 -7.38
CA GLU A 152 -17.35 -6.76 -5.99
C GLU A 152 -17.07 -8.21 -5.57
N ASP A 153 -17.97 -9.15 -5.92
CA ASP A 153 -17.81 -10.58 -5.71
C ASP A 153 -16.53 -11.11 -6.38
N LYS A 154 -16.24 -10.64 -7.59
CA LYS A 154 -15.01 -10.98 -8.30
C LYS A 154 -13.79 -10.45 -7.58
N MET A 155 -13.82 -9.22 -7.10
CA MET A 155 -12.71 -8.61 -6.34
C MET A 155 -12.44 -9.40 -5.05
N LEU A 156 -13.48 -9.72 -4.29
CA LEU A 156 -13.34 -10.50 -3.06
C LEU A 156 -12.90 -11.95 -3.31
N SER A 157 -13.22 -12.52 -4.47
CA SER A 157 -12.77 -13.88 -4.85
C SER A 157 -11.26 -13.99 -5.06
N LEU A 158 -10.55 -12.88 -5.27
CA LEU A 158 -9.10 -12.87 -5.47
C LEU A 158 -8.32 -13.06 -4.16
N GLY A 159 -8.99 -12.90 -3.02
CA GLY A 159 -8.36 -12.92 -1.71
C GLY A 159 -7.51 -11.67 -1.44
N VAL A 160 -6.71 -11.73 -0.38
CA VAL A 160 -5.89 -10.62 0.10
C VAL A 160 -4.45 -11.04 0.30
N SER A 161 -3.57 -10.08 0.05
CA SER A 161 -2.21 -10.11 0.53
C SER A 161 -2.11 -9.47 1.90
N ILE A 162 -1.28 -10.04 2.76
CA ILE A 162 -1.07 -9.63 4.15
C ILE A 162 0.42 -9.41 4.33
N THR A 163 0.82 -8.15 4.50
CA THR A 163 2.20 -7.76 4.79
C THR A 163 2.30 -7.35 6.25
N THR A 164 3.14 -8.02 7.02
CA THR A 164 3.50 -7.56 8.37
C THR A 164 4.75 -6.71 8.28
N LEU A 165 4.66 -5.52 8.85
CA LEU A 165 5.69 -4.49 8.86
C LEU A 165 6.10 -4.21 10.30
N GLU A 166 7.37 -3.91 10.51
CA GLU A 166 7.94 -3.47 11.78
C GLU A 166 8.45 -2.03 11.67
N ILE A 167 8.11 -1.18 12.63
CA ILE A 167 8.51 0.24 12.64
C ILE A 167 10.00 0.36 12.98
N LEU A 168 10.76 1.03 12.11
CA LEU A 168 12.15 1.39 12.36
C LEU A 168 12.21 2.71 13.12
N LYS A 169 12.08 2.66 14.45
CA LYS A 169 11.97 3.83 15.33
C LYS A 169 13.20 4.76 15.32
N ASP A 170 14.36 4.19 15.02
CA ASP A 170 15.64 4.89 14.88
C ASP A 170 15.79 5.60 13.52
N ARG A 171 14.95 5.27 12.54
CA ARG A 171 15.04 5.80 11.18
C ARG A 171 13.94 6.81 10.90
N LYS A 172 14.31 8.09 10.88
CA LYS A 172 13.46 9.15 10.31
C LYS A 172 13.64 9.21 8.80
N PHE A 173 12.54 9.24 8.06
CA PHE A 173 12.61 9.47 6.63
C PHE A 173 12.96 10.93 6.35
N VAL A 174 14.06 11.16 5.65
CA VAL A 174 14.41 12.48 5.08
C VAL A 174 14.43 12.29 3.58
N LEU A 175 13.54 13.00 2.89
CA LEU A 175 13.40 12.91 1.45
C LEU A 175 14.66 13.41 0.76
N LYS A 176 15.35 12.53 0.03
CA LYS A 176 16.52 12.86 -0.78
C LYS A 176 16.08 12.92 -2.24
N ILE A 177 16.04 14.14 -2.78
CA ILE A 177 15.75 14.39 -4.20
C ILE A 177 16.79 15.38 -4.69
N ASN A 178 17.62 14.92 -5.62
CA ASN A 178 18.56 15.73 -6.36
C ASN A 178 17.93 16.18 -7.68
#